data_AF-A0A1Z5JKN7-F1
#
_entry.id   AF-A0A1Z5JKN7-F1
#
_cell.length_a   1.000
_cell.length_b   1.000
_cell.length_c   1.000
_cell.angle_alpha   90.00
_cell.angle_beta   90.00
_cell.angle_gamma   90.00
#
_symmetry.space_group_name_H-M   'P 1'
#
loop_
_entity.id
_entity.type
_entity.pdbx_description
1 polymer ?
#
loop_
_entity_poly.entity_id
_entity_poly.type
_entity_poly.pdbx_seq_one_letter_code
_entity_poly.pdbx_strand_id
1 'polypeptide(L)'
;MTGTSEEVVSIEQVSAELQQVKEEFDARMDQVTTVADAEAIRREYLGKKGPINKAMGCMRLLSNEDKPKLGAIVNEIKEAFETRVTETMKRLEVAMIEEKMKAEYIDVTLPGISRYPDIGRRHPLSMTMEKAIDIFTSLGYDTVTSVEDSPEIETDYNCFEALNCPKDHPARDMQDTFYLTEDMEKLLRTHTSSVQIRQLKKRKPPLRIVAPGRVYRKDDIDATHSLMFHQVEILALEKRGELNLGHLKGTVEHFLKQMLGPDIQVRFRGSYFPFTEPSMEVDVFFRGKWMEVLGCGMVDPNVLEMAGIDPNEYSGFAAGFGVERFCMVIHGVKDLREFTKNDKRFLEQFPHFYDDGLSNFLSGKPQPETKPDPRGEKAPSRIVRSLAELEALNKQESEQSTTASEKQEQAPSAEIDVSKFDIRVGVITKAWEHEEAEKLFCEEIDIGEPEGPRKIASGLRAHYSVDDLVGQRVLVLSNLKERKLVGFPSHGMVLCASAGDQVKFVEPPEGAEIGERVTVEGFDGEPATENQIIKKKMLDVIFPDLKTDSSGVATYKGVPLSTSAGVCKAALPDADVA
;
A
#
# COMPACT_ATOMS: atom_id res chain seq x y z
N MET A 1 -23.89 -8.90 -95.13
CA MET A 1 -23.98 -10.18 -94.38
C MET A 1 -22.98 -10.04 -93.25
N THR A 2 -23.31 -9.97 -91.97
CA THR A 2 -24.47 -10.49 -91.24
C THR A 2 -24.66 -9.60 -90.00
N GLY A 3 -25.85 -9.02 -89.83
CA GLY A 3 -26.26 -8.51 -88.53
C GLY A 3 -26.47 -9.70 -87.61
N THR A 4 -25.71 -9.77 -86.53
CA THR A 4 -25.98 -10.66 -85.41
C THR A 4 -26.98 -9.96 -84.52
N SER A 5 -28.20 -10.48 -84.51
CA SER A 5 -29.25 -10.21 -83.53
C SER A 5 -28.67 -10.28 -82.12
N GLU A 6 -28.76 -9.19 -81.36
CA GLU A 6 -28.56 -9.24 -79.90
C GLU A 6 -29.63 -10.16 -79.32
N GLU A 7 -29.23 -11.27 -78.69
CA GLU A 7 -30.12 -12.14 -77.93
C GLU A 7 -30.71 -11.32 -76.76
N VAL A 8 -31.98 -10.96 -76.89
CA VAL A 8 -32.75 -10.34 -75.82
C VAL A 8 -33.06 -11.45 -74.80
N VAL A 9 -32.32 -11.47 -73.69
CA VAL A 9 -32.58 -12.38 -72.57
C VAL A 9 -33.83 -11.89 -71.82
N SER A 10 -34.76 -12.78 -71.48
CA SER A 10 -35.96 -12.40 -70.71
C SER A 10 -35.68 -12.36 -69.21
N ILE A 11 -36.33 -11.45 -68.49
CA ILE A 11 -36.20 -11.31 -67.03
C ILE A 11 -36.63 -12.58 -66.29
N GLU A 12 -37.62 -13.29 -66.81
CA GLU A 12 -38.14 -14.54 -66.22
C GLU A 12 -37.07 -15.64 -66.21
N GLN A 13 -36.26 -15.73 -67.27
CA GLN A 13 -35.21 -16.73 -67.37
C GLN A 13 -34.08 -16.49 -66.35
N VAL A 14 -33.58 -15.26 -66.26
CA VAL A 14 -32.51 -14.90 -65.30
C VAL A 14 -33.00 -15.02 -63.86
N SER A 15 -34.27 -14.69 -63.60
CA SER A 15 -34.86 -14.81 -62.27
C SER A 15 -35.04 -16.27 -61.84
N ALA A 16 -35.44 -17.16 -62.77
CA ALA A 16 -35.55 -18.59 -62.49
C ALA A 16 -34.17 -19.24 -62.22
N GLU A 17 -33.14 -18.86 -62.99
CA GLU A 17 -31.77 -19.32 -62.77
C GLU A 17 -31.22 -18.85 -61.41
N LEU A 18 -31.50 -17.59 -61.02
CA LEU A 18 -31.13 -17.07 -59.70
C LEU A 18 -31.83 -17.78 -58.55
N GLN A 19 -33.10 -18.14 -58.73
CA GLN A 19 -33.86 -18.89 -57.73
C GLN A 19 -33.28 -20.31 -57.55
N GLN A 20 -32.90 -20.98 -58.63
CA GLN A 20 -32.22 -22.27 -58.57
C GLN A 20 -30.85 -22.17 -57.87
N VAL A 21 -30.09 -21.12 -58.16
CA VAL A 21 -28.82 -20.82 -57.46
C VAL A 21 -29.06 -20.60 -55.96
N LYS A 22 -30.16 -19.93 -55.58
CA LYS A 22 -30.53 -19.73 -54.17
C LYS A 22 -30.81 -21.06 -53.47
N GLU A 23 -31.58 -21.95 -54.09
CA GLU A 23 -31.87 -23.28 -53.53
C GLU A 23 -30.59 -24.13 -53.37
N GLU A 24 -29.70 -24.08 -54.35
CA GLU A 24 -28.40 -24.77 -54.28
C GLU A 24 -27.50 -24.21 -53.18
N PHE A 25 -27.45 -22.88 -53.05
CA PHE A 25 -26.72 -22.19 -51.99
C PHE A 25 -27.25 -22.58 -50.61
N ASP A 26 -28.57 -22.54 -50.40
CA ASP A 26 -29.22 -22.86 -49.13
C ASP A 26 -28.90 -24.33 -48.75
N ALA A 27 -29.04 -25.27 -49.70
CA ALA A 27 -28.72 -26.69 -49.48
C ALA A 27 -27.24 -26.94 -49.12
N ARG A 28 -26.32 -26.17 -49.72
CA ARG A 28 -24.89 -26.27 -49.39
C ARG A 28 -24.57 -25.65 -48.04
N MET A 29 -25.18 -24.51 -47.71
CA MET A 29 -25.02 -23.85 -46.41
C MET A 29 -25.51 -24.74 -45.25
N ASP A 30 -26.54 -25.55 -45.47
CA ASP A 30 -27.04 -26.51 -44.47
C ASP A 30 -26.05 -27.63 -44.13
N GLN A 31 -25.07 -27.91 -45.00
CA GLN A 31 -24.06 -28.96 -44.81
C GLN A 31 -22.75 -28.44 -44.21
N VAL A 32 -22.64 -27.13 -43.97
CA VAL A 32 -21.40 -26.49 -43.50
C VAL A 32 -21.13 -26.81 -42.03
N THR A 33 -19.94 -27.33 -41.76
CA THR A 33 -19.49 -27.69 -40.40
C THR A 33 -18.31 -26.86 -39.91
N THR A 34 -17.61 -26.14 -40.79
CA THR A 34 -16.48 -25.28 -40.42
C THR A 34 -16.61 -23.85 -40.96
N VAL A 35 -15.97 -22.90 -40.28
CA VAL A 35 -15.90 -21.49 -40.74
C VAL A 35 -15.20 -21.39 -42.11
N ALA A 36 -14.20 -22.24 -42.36
CA ALA A 36 -13.50 -22.30 -43.63
C ALA A 36 -14.42 -22.72 -44.79
N ASP A 37 -15.33 -23.67 -44.55
CA ASP A 37 -16.31 -24.12 -45.54
C ASP A 37 -17.35 -23.02 -45.85
N ALA A 38 -17.79 -22.27 -44.84
CA ALA A 38 -18.67 -21.11 -45.02
C ALA A 38 -18.00 -20.01 -45.86
N GLU A 39 -16.73 -19.68 -45.59
CA GLU A 39 -15.94 -18.72 -46.39
C GLU A 39 -15.69 -19.20 -47.82
N ALA A 40 -15.50 -20.51 -48.03
CA ALA A 40 -15.36 -21.10 -49.36
C ALA A 40 -16.64 -20.91 -50.17
N ILE A 41 -17.81 -21.20 -49.59
CA ILE A 41 -19.13 -20.99 -50.22
C ILE A 41 -19.37 -19.49 -50.47
N ARG A 42 -19.05 -18.61 -49.52
CA ARG A 42 -19.12 -17.14 -49.72
C ARG A 42 -18.36 -16.71 -50.96
N ARG A 43 -17.12 -17.18 -51.10
CA ARG A 43 -16.23 -16.84 -52.22
C ARG A 43 -16.74 -17.36 -53.56
N GLU A 44 -17.34 -18.54 -53.56
CA GLU A 44 -17.90 -19.18 -54.76
C GLU A 44 -19.16 -18.45 -55.26
N TYR A 45 -20.09 -18.11 -54.35
CA TYR A 45 -21.40 -17.56 -54.72
C TYR A 45 -21.40 -16.02 -54.85
N LEU A 46 -20.71 -15.32 -53.95
CA LEU A 46 -20.65 -13.85 -53.89
C LEU A 46 -19.36 -13.26 -54.50
N GLY A 47 -18.36 -14.09 -54.84
CA GLY A 47 -17.11 -13.64 -55.45
C GLY A 47 -17.26 -13.10 -56.87
N LYS A 48 -16.18 -12.52 -57.42
CA LYS A 48 -16.18 -11.83 -58.73
C LYS A 48 -16.65 -12.69 -59.91
N LYS A 49 -16.51 -14.02 -59.83
CA LYS A 49 -16.95 -14.99 -60.84
C LYS A 49 -18.25 -15.73 -60.46
N GLY A 50 -18.85 -15.36 -59.33
CA GLY A 50 -20.02 -16.02 -58.77
C GLY A 50 -21.31 -15.74 -59.55
N PRO A 51 -22.33 -16.57 -59.38
CA PRO A 51 -23.62 -16.46 -60.06
C PRO A 51 -24.30 -15.09 -59.85
N ILE A 52 -24.13 -14.43 -58.69
CA ILE A 52 -24.64 -13.08 -58.44
C ILE A 52 -24.01 -12.04 -59.38
N ASN A 53 -22.68 -12.07 -59.53
CA ASN A 53 -21.98 -11.16 -60.44
C ASN A 53 -22.24 -11.48 -61.92
N LYS A 54 -22.48 -12.75 -62.26
CA LYS A 54 -22.92 -13.16 -63.61
C LYS A 54 -24.31 -12.58 -63.93
N ALA A 55 -25.27 -12.70 -63.01
CA ALA A 55 -26.61 -12.14 -63.17
C ALA A 55 -26.62 -10.61 -63.29
N MET A 56 -25.76 -9.92 -62.52
CA MET A 56 -25.52 -8.47 -62.70
C MET A 56 -24.96 -8.13 -64.08
N GLY A 57 -24.12 -9.00 -64.66
CA GLY A 57 -23.59 -8.84 -66.02
C GLY A 57 -24.66 -8.90 -67.11
N CYS A 58 -25.71 -9.70 -66.90
CA CYS A 58 -26.85 -9.84 -67.81
C CYS A 58 -27.72 -8.58 -67.90
N MET A 59 -27.58 -7.61 -66.96
CA MET A 59 -28.29 -6.33 -67.01
C MET A 59 -28.04 -5.53 -68.30
N ARG A 60 -26.90 -5.76 -68.97
CA ARG A 60 -26.57 -5.10 -70.25
C ARG A 60 -27.46 -5.55 -71.41
N LEU A 61 -28.09 -6.71 -71.28
CA LEU A 61 -28.89 -7.38 -72.31
C LEU A 61 -30.41 -7.18 -72.11
N LEU A 62 -30.82 -6.41 -71.10
CA LEU A 62 -32.23 -6.20 -70.74
C LEU A 62 -32.79 -4.86 -71.24
N SER A 63 -34.12 -4.80 -71.35
CA SER A 63 -34.87 -3.57 -71.61
C SER A 63 -34.68 -2.55 -70.47
N ASN A 64 -34.91 -1.25 -70.74
CA ASN A 64 -34.82 -0.23 -69.70
C ASN A 64 -35.91 -0.36 -68.62
N GLU A 65 -37.03 -1.05 -68.90
CA GLU A 65 -38.09 -1.33 -67.91
C GLU A 65 -37.77 -2.53 -67.00
N ASP A 66 -36.95 -3.49 -67.46
CA ASP A 66 -36.66 -4.73 -66.72
C ASP A 66 -35.37 -4.67 -65.90
N LYS A 67 -34.45 -3.75 -66.23
CA LYS A 67 -33.22 -3.51 -65.44
C LYS A 67 -33.48 -3.22 -63.95
N PRO A 68 -34.45 -2.35 -63.56
CA PRO A 68 -34.73 -2.08 -62.14
C PRO A 68 -35.29 -3.30 -61.41
N LYS A 69 -36.13 -4.10 -62.07
CA LYS A 69 -36.77 -5.29 -61.49
C LYS A 69 -35.75 -6.40 -61.22
N LEU A 70 -34.87 -6.70 -62.17
CA LEU A 70 -33.80 -7.69 -61.97
C LEU A 70 -32.80 -7.21 -60.90
N GLY A 71 -32.46 -5.92 -60.88
CA GLY A 71 -31.57 -5.35 -59.87
C GLY A 71 -32.11 -5.51 -58.43
N ALA A 72 -33.42 -5.37 -58.24
CA ALA A 72 -34.06 -5.63 -56.95
C ALA A 72 -33.94 -7.10 -56.53
N ILE A 73 -34.25 -8.04 -57.44
CA ILE A 73 -34.16 -9.49 -57.18
C ILE A 73 -32.72 -9.92 -56.86
N VAL A 74 -31.74 -9.41 -57.62
CA VAL A 74 -30.33 -9.72 -57.38
C VAL A 74 -29.86 -9.20 -56.03
N ASN A 75 -30.24 -7.98 -55.66
CA ASN A 75 -29.88 -7.42 -54.36
C ASN A 75 -30.52 -8.19 -53.20
N GLU A 76 -31.79 -8.59 -53.31
CA GLU A 76 -32.48 -9.39 -52.31
C GLU A 76 -31.79 -10.74 -52.08
N ILE A 77 -31.48 -11.46 -53.16
CA ILE A 77 -30.80 -12.77 -53.06
C ILE A 77 -29.37 -12.61 -52.54
N LYS A 78 -28.67 -11.54 -52.96
CA LYS A 78 -27.33 -11.22 -52.47
C LYS A 78 -27.33 -10.94 -50.97
N GLU A 79 -28.28 -10.15 -50.48
CA GLU A 79 -28.43 -9.84 -49.06
C GLU A 79 -28.79 -11.09 -48.25
N ALA A 80 -29.67 -11.95 -48.78
CA ALA A 80 -29.99 -13.24 -48.16
C ALA A 80 -28.75 -14.15 -48.04
N PHE A 81 -27.90 -14.20 -49.07
CA PHE A 81 -26.65 -14.97 -49.03
C PHE A 81 -25.67 -14.39 -48.01
N GLU A 82 -25.43 -13.07 -48.06
CA GLU A 82 -24.52 -12.39 -47.12
C GLU A 82 -24.97 -12.63 -45.67
N THR A 83 -26.27 -12.51 -45.40
CA THR A 83 -26.87 -12.77 -44.08
C THR A 83 -26.65 -14.21 -43.66
N ARG A 84 -27.02 -15.20 -44.50
CA ARG A 84 -26.90 -16.63 -44.17
C ARG A 84 -25.46 -17.06 -43.92
N VAL A 85 -24.50 -16.58 -44.71
CA VAL A 85 -23.07 -16.86 -44.48
C VAL A 85 -22.63 -16.26 -43.14
N THR A 86 -22.98 -15.00 -42.89
CA THR A 86 -22.57 -14.27 -41.67
C THR A 86 -23.11 -14.95 -40.41
N GLU A 87 -24.39 -15.32 -40.39
CA GLU A 87 -25.02 -16.05 -39.29
C GLU A 87 -24.38 -17.42 -39.08
N THR A 88 -24.09 -18.14 -40.16
CA THR A 88 -23.49 -19.48 -40.08
C THR A 88 -22.06 -19.42 -39.55
N MET A 89 -21.24 -18.47 -40.03
CA MET A 89 -19.88 -18.26 -39.53
C MET A 89 -19.91 -17.92 -38.03
N LYS A 90 -20.73 -16.95 -37.62
CA LYS A 90 -20.87 -16.55 -36.22
C LYS A 90 -21.29 -17.72 -35.32
N ARG A 91 -22.25 -18.54 -35.76
CA ARG A 91 -22.69 -19.75 -35.04
C ARG A 91 -21.53 -20.75 -34.83
N LEU A 92 -20.74 -20.98 -35.87
CA LEU A 92 -19.62 -21.93 -35.82
C LEU A 92 -18.47 -21.40 -34.97
N GLU A 93 -18.16 -20.11 -35.03
CA GLU A 93 -17.16 -19.47 -34.17
C GLU A 93 -17.52 -19.59 -32.69
N VAL A 94 -18.78 -19.31 -32.33
CA VAL A 94 -19.26 -19.48 -30.94
C VAL A 94 -19.12 -20.92 -30.48
N ALA A 95 -19.51 -21.90 -31.32
CA ALA A 95 -19.38 -23.31 -30.98
C ALA A 95 -17.92 -23.75 -30.79
N MET A 96 -17.00 -23.25 -31.63
CA MET A 96 -15.56 -23.48 -31.47
C MET A 96 -15.00 -22.90 -30.17
N ILE A 97 -15.43 -21.69 -29.79
CA ILE A 97 -15.05 -21.05 -28.53
C ILE A 97 -15.56 -21.87 -27.35
N GLU A 98 -16.82 -22.32 -27.37
CA GLU A 98 -17.39 -23.14 -26.29
C GLU A 98 -16.68 -24.48 -26.12
N GLU A 99 -16.33 -25.17 -27.20
CA GLU A 99 -15.53 -26.40 -27.12
C GLU A 99 -14.14 -26.13 -26.55
N LYS A 100 -13.48 -25.06 -26.99
CA LYS A 100 -12.18 -24.65 -26.46
C LYS A 100 -12.26 -24.33 -24.96
N MET A 101 -13.28 -23.59 -24.53
CA MET A 101 -13.52 -23.27 -23.12
C MET A 101 -13.75 -24.53 -22.26
N LYS A 102 -14.45 -25.54 -22.80
CA LYS A 102 -14.65 -26.83 -22.11
C LYS A 102 -13.34 -27.62 -22.02
N ALA A 103 -12.53 -27.62 -23.08
CA ALA A 103 -11.24 -28.31 -23.11
C ALA A 103 -10.19 -27.63 -22.21
N GLU A 104 -10.22 -26.31 -22.13
CA GLU A 104 -9.32 -25.49 -21.29
C GLU A 104 -9.90 -25.24 -19.88
N TYR A 105 -10.96 -25.95 -19.50
CA TYR A 105 -11.52 -25.85 -18.17
C TYR A 105 -10.48 -26.27 -17.12
N ILE A 106 -10.24 -25.38 -16.18
CA ILE A 106 -9.39 -25.63 -15.01
C ILE A 106 -10.19 -25.42 -13.74
N ASP A 107 -9.90 -26.24 -12.72
CA ASP A 107 -10.41 -25.98 -11.38
C ASP A 107 -9.59 -24.86 -10.72
N VAL A 108 -10.14 -23.65 -10.76
CA VAL A 108 -9.54 -22.44 -10.17
C VAL A 108 -9.47 -22.48 -8.64
N THR A 109 -10.08 -23.49 -8.00
CA THR A 109 -10.01 -23.69 -6.54
C THR A 109 -8.84 -24.57 -6.11
N LEU A 110 -8.18 -25.25 -7.05
CA LEU A 110 -7.00 -26.03 -6.74
C LEU A 110 -5.90 -25.12 -6.17
N PRO A 111 -5.22 -25.54 -5.09
CA PRO A 111 -4.06 -24.83 -4.59
C PRO A 111 -3.05 -24.62 -5.71
N GLY A 112 -2.62 -23.38 -5.90
CA GLY A 112 -1.60 -23.07 -6.90
C GLY A 112 -0.31 -23.85 -6.65
N ILE A 113 0.42 -24.18 -7.72
CA ILE A 113 1.73 -24.81 -7.62
C ILE A 113 2.70 -23.77 -7.04
N SER A 114 2.75 -23.64 -5.72
CA SER A 114 3.66 -22.71 -5.06
C SER A 114 5.08 -23.23 -5.19
N ARG A 115 5.93 -22.50 -5.92
CA ARG A 115 7.39 -22.71 -5.93
C ARG A 115 8.06 -22.31 -4.62
N TYR A 116 7.31 -21.71 -3.69
CA TYR A 116 7.77 -21.25 -2.38
C TYR A 116 6.83 -21.79 -1.31
N PRO A 117 7.06 -23.02 -0.81
CA PRO A 117 6.10 -23.70 0.05
C PRO A 117 5.89 -23.01 1.41
N ASP A 118 6.88 -22.29 1.93
CA ASP A 118 6.81 -21.68 3.26
C ASP A 118 7.24 -20.20 3.21
N ILE A 119 6.29 -19.26 3.35
CA ILE A 119 6.65 -17.87 3.68
C ILE A 119 7.29 -17.91 5.08
N GLY A 120 8.48 -17.33 5.21
CA GLY A 120 9.18 -17.25 6.49
C GLY A 120 8.32 -16.61 7.59
N ARG A 121 8.58 -16.98 8.84
CA ARG A 121 7.94 -16.43 10.04
C ARG A 121 8.97 -15.62 10.82
N ARG A 122 8.58 -14.46 11.33
CA ARG A 122 9.40 -13.74 12.32
C ARG A 122 9.24 -14.39 13.68
N HIS A 123 10.28 -14.34 14.51
CA HIS A 123 10.20 -14.81 15.87
C HIS A 123 9.27 -13.89 16.69
N PRO A 124 8.37 -14.41 17.55
CA PRO A 124 7.41 -13.58 18.28
C PRO A 124 8.08 -12.58 19.24
N LEU A 125 9.26 -12.91 19.78
CA LEU A 125 10.06 -11.94 20.55
C LEU A 125 10.57 -10.78 19.70
N SER A 126 11.02 -11.05 18.47
CA SER A 126 11.46 -9.98 17.55
C SER A 126 10.29 -9.05 17.24
N MET A 127 9.12 -9.61 16.95
CA MET A 127 7.91 -8.82 16.67
C MET A 127 7.47 -7.99 17.88
N THR A 128 7.53 -8.56 19.09
CA THR A 128 7.18 -7.84 20.33
C THR A 128 8.16 -6.70 20.60
N MET A 129 9.46 -6.95 20.41
CA MET A 129 10.51 -5.95 20.60
C MET A 129 10.43 -4.83 19.55
N GLU A 130 10.22 -5.18 18.27
CA GLU A 130 10.03 -4.23 17.17
C GLU A 130 8.85 -3.29 17.45
N LYS A 131 7.69 -3.82 17.83
CA LYS A 131 6.55 -2.97 18.21
C LYS A 131 6.89 -2.04 19.38
N ALA A 132 7.56 -2.56 20.41
CA ALA A 132 7.91 -1.74 21.55
C ALA A 132 8.83 -0.59 21.15
N ILE A 133 9.81 -0.85 20.28
CA ILE A 133 10.68 0.18 19.70
C ILE A 133 9.85 1.17 18.88
N ASP A 134 8.95 0.71 18.01
CA ASP A 134 8.11 1.56 17.15
C ASP A 134 7.22 2.51 17.97
N ILE A 135 6.69 2.07 19.11
CA ILE A 135 5.92 2.93 20.02
C ILE A 135 6.80 4.06 20.56
N PHE A 136 8.01 3.75 21.05
CA PHE A 136 8.89 4.78 21.62
C PHE A 136 9.51 5.69 20.57
N THR A 137 9.88 5.19 19.39
CA THR A 137 10.37 6.03 18.29
C THR A 137 9.29 6.99 17.80
N SER A 138 8.02 6.57 17.79
CA SER A 138 6.87 7.45 17.51
C SER A 138 6.70 8.57 18.56
N LEU A 139 7.18 8.36 19.79
CA LEU A 139 7.24 9.37 20.85
C LEU A 139 8.52 10.23 20.80
N GLY A 140 9.37 10.04 19.79
CA GLY A 140 10.62 10.80 19.59
C GLY A 140 11.83 10.27 20.36
N TYR A 141 11.85 8.98 20.72
CA TYR A 141 13.03 8.35 21.32
C TYR A 141 13.98 7.84 20.23
N ASP A 142 15.28 8.08 20.40
CA ASP A 142 16.31 7.52 19.53
C ASP A 142 16.58 6.05 19.89
N THR A 143 16.55 5.16 18.90
CA THR A 143 16.89 3.75 19.12
C THR A 143 18.40 3.54 19.16
N VAL A 144 18.90 2.87 20.21
CA VAL A 144 20.33 2.58 20.38
C VAL A 144 20.59 1.09 20.24
N THR A 145 21.12 0.69 19.08
CA THR A 145 21.36 -0.73 18.71
C THR A 145 22.77 -0.99 18.19
N SER A 146 23.63 0.03 18.09
CA SER A 146 25.00 -0.15 17.61
C SER A 146 25.77 -1.09 18.55
N VAL A 147 26.61 -1.97 18.00
CA VAL A 147 27.40 -2.93 18.81
C VAL A 147 28.35 -2.20 19.77
N GLU A 148 28.83 -1.01 19.38
CA GLU A 148 29.73 -0.20 20.21
C GLU A 148 28.99 0.44 21.41
N ASP A 149 27.74 0.86 21.19
CA ASP A 149 26.93 1.54 22.20
C ASP A 149 26.09 0.59 23.05
N SER A 150 25.80 -0.60 22.54
CA SER A 150 25.01 -1.64 23.20
C SER A 150 25.70 -3.01 23.16
N PRO A 151 26.94 -3.12 23.66
CA PRO A 151 27.62 -4.42 23.73
C PRO A 151 26.93 -5.32 24.76
N GLU A 152 26.95 -6.63 24.52
CA GLU A 152 26.44 -7.63 25.48
C GLU A 152 27.48 -7.97 26.57
N ILE A 153 28.77 -7.91 26.21
CA ILE A 153 29.87 -7.95 27.18
C ILE A 153 30.11 -6.52 27.64
N GLU A 154 29.91 -6.27 28.94
CA GLU A 154 30.01 -4.95 29.54
C GLU A 154 31.03 -4.92 30.67
N THR A 155 31.38 -3.71 31.11
CA THR A 155 32.17 -3.52 32.32
C THR A 155 31.29 -3.44 33.57
N ASP A 156 31.84 -3.89 34.69
CA ASP A 156 31.23 -3.74 36.01
C ASP A 156 30.87 -2.26 36.33
N TYR A 157 31.73 -1.32 35.93
CA TYR A 157 31.43 0.12 36.05
C TYR A 157 30.13 0.52 35.36
N ASN A 158 29.93 0.17 34.07
CA ASN A 158 28.76 0.61 33.32
C ASN A 158 27.50 -0.18 33.72
N CYS A 159 27.64 -1.44 34.12
CA CYS A 159 26.51 -2.29 34.50
C CYS A 159 26.05 -2.03 35.93
N PHE A 160 26.91 -1.54 36.83
CA PHE A 160 26.57 -1.41 38.25
C PHE A 160 27.03 -0.09 38.88
N GLU A 161 28.33 0.18 38.92
CA GLU A 161 28.87 1.32 39.71
C GLU A 161 28.24 2.66 39.29
N ALA A 162 28.21 2.94 37.98
CA ALA A 162 27.63 4.15 37.41
C ALA A 162 26.09 4.24 37.57
N LEU A 163 25.45 3.13 37.95
CA LEU A 163 24.02 3.02 38.22
C LEU A 163 23.76 2.97 39.74
N ASN A 164 24.66 3.57 40.53
CA ASN A 164 24.54 3.69 41.97
C ASN A 164 24.42 2.33 42.68
N CYS A 165 24.96 1.26 42.09
CA CYS A 165 24.95 -0.08 42.65
C CYS A 165 26.29 -0.34 43.36
N PRO A 166 26.36 -0.31 44.71
CA PRO A 166 27.62 -0.46 45.45
C PRO A 166 28.18 -1.89 45.35
N LYS A 167 29.45 -2.09 45.73
CA LYS A 167 30.17 -3.37 45.52
C LYS A 167 29.56 -4.56 46.28
N ASP A 168 28.92 -4.28 47.41
CA ASP A 168 28.26 -5.24 48.28
C ASP A 168 26.77 -5.46 47.92
N HIS A 169 26.29 -4.84 46.82
CA HIS A 169 24.91 -5.02 46.39
C HIS A 169 24.67 -6.45 45.86
N PRO A 170 23.58 -7.14 46.27
CA PRO A 170 23.31 -8.53 45.87
C PRO A 170 23.35 -8.77 44.36
N ALA A 171 22.84 -7.83 43.55
CA ALA A 171 22.86 -7.94 42.09
C ALA A 171 24.27 -8.10 41.47
N ARG A 172 25.34 -7.76 42.21
CA ARG A 172 26.75 -7.91 41.79
C ARG A 172 27.36 -9.24 42.24
N ASP A 173 26.64 -10.07 42.98
CA ASP A 173 27.15 -11.36 43.45
C ASP A 173 27.48 -12.27 42.24
N MET A 174 28.56 -13.05 42.37
CA MET A 174 28.93 -14.06 41.39
C MET A 174 27.85 -15.14 41.21
N GLN A 175 26.97 -15.31 42.19
CA GLN A 175 25.82 -16.22 42.10
C GLN A 175 24.77 -15.73 41.10
N ASP A 176 24.59 -14.41 40.93
CA ASP A 176 23.55 -13.80 40.10
C ASP A 176 24.07 -13.32 38.73
N THR A 177 25.36 -12.96 38.64
CA THR A 177 25.98 -12.37 37.44
C THR A 177 27.02 -13.27 36.78
N PHE A 178 27.06 -13.27 35.44
CA PHE A 178 28.07 -13.96 34.63
C PHE A 178 29.32 -13.10 34.42
N TYR A 179 30.27 -13.18 35.35
CA TYR A 179 31.61 -12.61 35.19
C TYR A 179 32.48 -13.45 34.25
N LEU A 180 33.23 -12.77 33.38
CA LEU A 180 34.10 -13.36 32.35
C LEU A 180 35.59 -13.30 32.71
N THR A 181 35.94 -12.52 33.74
CA THR A 181 37.31 -12.33 34.23
C THR A 181 37.37 -12.53 35.74
N GLU A 182 38.51 -12.97 36.26
CA GLU A 182 38.71 -13.23 37.70
C GLU A 182 38.65 -11.95 38.54
N ASP A 183 39.04 -10.81 37.95
CA ASP A 183 38.98 -9.48 38.57
C ASP A 183 37.56 -8.89 38.60
N MET A 184 36.57 -9.61 38.06
CA MET A 184 35.17 -9.20 37.97
C MET A 184 34.92 -7.92 37.13
N GLU A 185 35.90 -7.47 36.34
CA GLU A 185 35.77 -6.24 35.55
C GLU A 185 34.90 -6.41 34.30
N LYS A 186 34.86 -7.60 33.70
CA LYS A 186 34.05 -7.90 32.51
C LYS A 186 32.98 -8.93 32.81
N LEU A 187 31.76 -8.68 32.32
CA LEU A 187 30.59 -9.51 32.57
C LEU A 187 29.63 -9.52 31.36
N LEU A 188 28.73 -10.50 31.31
CA LEU A 188 27.55 -10.41 30.45
C LEU A 188 26.52 -9.52 31.13
N ARG A 189 26.07 -8.45 30.47
CA ARG A 189 25.18 -7.44 31.08
C ARG A 189 23.88 -8.06 31.62
N THR A 190 23.46 -7.62 32.79
CA THR A 190 22.26 -8.10 33.49
C THR A 190 20.99 -7.31 33.16
N HIS A 191 21.17 -6.15 32.52
CA HIS A 191 20.14 -5.23 32.06
C HIS A 191 20.70 -4.30 30.95
N THR A 192 19.84 -3.61 30.20
CA THR A 192 20.28 -2.67 29.15
C THR A 192 20.51 -1.25 29.68
N SER A 193 20.40 -1.02 30.99
CA SER A 193 20.73 0.28 31.62
C SER A 193 22.18 0.70 31.40
N SER A 194 23.10 -0.24 31.16
CA SER A 194 24.48 0.09 30.81
C SER A 194 24.60 0.89 29.51
N VAL A 195 23.68 0.67 28.56
CA VAL A 195 23.56 1.44 27.32
C VAL A 195 23.27 2.91 27.63
N GLN A 196 22.44 3.16 28.63
CA GLN A 196 22.10 4.52 29.07
C GLN A 196 23.35 5.26 29.55
N ILE A 197 24.16 4.64 30.42
CA ILE A 197 25.43 5.20 30.90
C ILE A 197 26.39 5.49 29.74
N ARG A 198 26.50 4.58 28.77
CA ARG A 198 27.32 4.79 27.57
C ARG A 198 26.87 6.00 26.76
N GLN A 199 25.56 6.17 26.59
CA GLN A 199 25.00 7.30 25.87
C GLN A 199 25.24 8.62 26.61
N LEU A 200 25.06 8.65 27.94
CA LEU A 200 25.28 9.86 28.74
C LEU A 200 26.74 10.32 28.73
N LYS A 201 27.70 9.41 28.58
CA LYS A 201 29.13 9.76 28.39
C LYS A 201 29.42 10.40 27.03
N LYS A 202 28.59 10.13 26.01
CA LYS A 202 28.80 10.59 24.62
C LYS A 202 27.96 11.82 24.29
N ARG A 203 26.76 11.92 24.84
CA ARG A 203 25.75 12.93 24.50
C ARG A 203 25.30 13.64 25.78
N LYS A 204 25.26 14.97 25.74
CA LYS A 204 24.65 15.76 26.82
C LYS A 204 23.12 15.82 26.63
N PRO A 205 22.33 15.93 27.72
CA PRO A 205 20.90 16.19 27.62
C PRO A 205 20.58 17.52 26.90
N PRO A 206 19.36 17.71 26.36
CA PRO A 206 18.22 16.80 26.43
C PRO A 206 18.40 15.54 25.57
N LEU A 207 17.89 14.40 26.06
CA LEU A 207 18.12 13.09 25.47
C LEU A 207 16.94 12.16 25.74
N ARG A 208 16.44 11.48 24.70
CA ARG A 208 15.45 10.40 24.81
C ARG A 208 15.94 9.20 24.02
N ILE A 209 16.12 8.05 24.67
CA ILE A 209 16.64 6.84 24.02
C ILE A 209 15.83 5.61 24.40
N VAL A 210 15.73 4.67 23.46
CA VAL A 210 15.23 3.31 23.69
C VAL A 210 16.33 2.30 23.34
N ALA A 211 16.66 1.44 24.29
CA ALA A 211 17.77 0.50 24.25
C ALA A 211 17.27 -0.95 24.36
N PRO A 212 16.94 -1.59 23.23
CA PRO A 212 16.63 -3.01 23.18
C PRO A 212 17.90 -3.87 23.25
N GLY A 213 17.81 -5.07 23.83
CA GLY A 213 18.90 -6.01 23.76
C GLY A 213 18.77 -7.26 24.62
N ARG A 214 19.67 -8.22 24.38
CA ARG A 214 19.82 -9.42 25.21
C ARG A 214 20.49 -9.08 26.53
N VAL A 215 20.05 -9.75 27.59
CA VAL A 215 20.57 -9.63 28.95
C VAL A 215 20.67 -11.02 29.57
N TYR A 216 21.52 -11.15 30.58
CA TYR A 216 21.96 -12.43 31.12
C TYR A 216 21.91 -12.43 32.65
N ARG A 217 21.31 -13.48 33.24
CA ARG A 217 21.23 -13.66 34.70
C ARG A 217 21.37 -15.13 35.04
N LYS A 218 21.99 -15.44 36.18
CA LYS A 218 22.15 -16.82 36.67
C LYS A 218 20.91 -17.31 37.42
N ASP A 219 19.74 -17.16 36.80
CA ASP A 219 18.49 -17.62 37.37
C ASP A 219 18.29 -19.12 37.11
N ASP A 220 17.56 -19.80 38.00
CA ASP A 220 17.11 -21.16 37.76
C ASP A 220 16.18 -21.21 36.53
N ILE A 221 16.49 -22.08 35.56
CA ILE A 221 15.69 -22.19 34.34
C ILE A 221 14.35 -22.85 34.63
N ASP A 222 13.27 -22.08 34.57
CA ASP A 222 11.91 -22.55 34.79
C ASP A 222 10.92 -21.99 33.74
N ALA A 223 9.61 -22.06 33.99
CA ALA A 223 8.61 -21.56 33.04
C ALA A 223 8.59 -20.03 32.88
N THR A 224 9.28 -19.31 33.75
CA THR A 224 9.27 -17.84 33.88
C THR A 224 10.67 -17.21 33.83
N HIS A 225 11.73 -18.01 33.98
CA HIS A 225 13.13 -17.58 34.03
C HIS A 225 13.98 -18.30 32.99
N SER A 226 14.95 -17.57 32.43
CA SER A 226 15.94 -18.06 31.47
C SER A 226 17.27 -17.35 31.70
N LEU A 227 18.38 -18.05 31.45
CA LEU A 227 19.72 -17.47 31.58
C LEU A 227 19.97 -16.30 30.63
N MET A 228 19.28 -16.31 29.49
CA MET A 228 19.28 -15.24 28.50
C MET A 228 17.84 -14.88 28.16
N PHE A 229 17.54 -13.59 28.18
CA PHE A 229 16.26 -13.03 27.78
C PHE A 229 16.48 -11.63 27.18
N HIS A 230 15.41 -10.96 26.75
CA HIS A 230 15.51 -9.66 26.11
C HIS A 230 14.86 -8.59 27.00
N GLN A 231 15.54 -7.45 27.12
CA GLN A 231 14.99 -6.26 27.74
C GLN A 231 14.96 -5.10 26.76
N VAL A 232 14.00 -4.22 26.99
CA VAL A 232 13.97 -2.90 26.40
C VAL A 232 13.91 -1.91 27.54
N GLU A 233 14.81 -0.95 27.51
CA GLU A 233 14.84 0.14 28.47
C GLU A 233 14.76 1.49 27.77
N ILE A 234 14.11 2.43 28.42
CA ILE A 234 14.04 3.81 27.98
C ILE A 234 14.70 4.73 29.00
N LEU A 235 15.26 5.82 28.50
CA LEU A 235 15.72 6.95 29.30
C LEU A 235 15.24 8.23 28.62
N ALA A 236 14.65 9.14 29.39
CA ALA A 236 14.34 10.50 28.97
C ALA A 236 14.88 11.48 29.99
N LEU A 237 15.75 12.40 29.55
CA LEU A 237 16.33 13.49 30.32
C LEU A 237 16.05 14.81 29.64
N GLU A 238 15.57 15.78 30.41
CA GLU A 238 15.29 17.15 29.96
C GLU A 238 15.79 18.13 31.01
N LYS A 239 15.67 19.44 30.73
CA LYS A 239 15.91 20.47 31.74
C LYS A 239 15.03 20.21 32.98
N ARG A 240 15.59 20.49 34.15
CA ARG A 240 14.92 20.24 35.42
C ARG A 240 13.57 20.98 35.46
N GLY A 241 12.50 20.24 35.74
CA GLY A 241 11.12 20.75 35.76
C GLY A 241 10.30 20.37 34.52
N GLU A 242 10.93 20.04 33.39
CA GLU A 242 10.23 19.64 32.15
C GLU A 242 9.68 18.20 32.26
N LEU A 243 10.42 17.30 32.91
CA LEU A 243 9.97 15.93 33.19
C LEU A 243 9.70 15.73 34.68
N ASN A 244 8.59 15.06 34.98
CA ASN A 244 8.16 14.74 36.34
C ASN A 244 7.50 13.35 36.38
N LEU A 245 7.11 12.92 37.58
CA LEU A 245 6.49 11.61 37.79
C LEU A 245 5.19 11.40 36.99
N GLY A 246 4.43 12.47 36.75
CA GLY A 246 3.23 12.43 35.91
C GLY A 246 3.55 12.09 34.46
N HIS A 247 4.61 12.69 33.91
CA HIS A 247 5.11 12.35 32.57
C HIS A 247 5.57 10.89 32.49
N LEU A 248 6.31 10.39 33.49
CA LEU A 248 6.70 8.97 33.55
C LEU A 248 5.48 8.04 33.51
N LYS A 249 4.49 8.30 34.37
CA LYS A 249 3.27 7.48 34.44
C LYS A 249 2.48 7.52 33.13
N GLY A 250 2.33 8.71 32.54
CA GLY A 250 1.64 8.89 31.27
C GLY A 250 2.31 8.14 30.12
N THR A 251 3.64 8.24 30.00
CA THR A 251 4.41 7.52 28.98
C THR A 251 4.29 6.01 29.14
N VAL A 252 4.45 5.49 30.36
CA VAL A 252 4.34 4.05 30.63
C VAL A 252 2.91 3.54 30.39
N GLU A 253 1.88 4.27 30.83
CA GLU A 253 0.49 3.88 30.62
C GLU A 253 0.13 3.88 29.12
N HIS A 254 0.58 4.89 28.38
CA HIS A 254 0.42 4.94 26.93
C HIS A 254 1.08 3.72 26.27
N PHE A 255 2.34 3.44 26.60
CA PHE A 255 3.06 2.26 26.10
C PHE A 255 2.31 0.96 26.38
N LEU A 256 1.84 0.76 27.62
CA LEU A 256 1.10 -0.45 28.01
C LEU A 256 -0.20 -0.60 27.22
N LYS A 257 -0.95 0.49 27.01
CA LYS A 257 -2.18 0.47 26.21
C LYS A 257 -1.91 0.17 24.73
N GLN A 258 -0.83 0.72 24.16
CA GLN A 258 -0.43 0.41 22.79
C GLN A 258 0.02 -1.05 22.65
N MET A 259 0.72 -1.59 23.64
CA MET A 259 1.18 -2.99 23.62
C MET A 259 0.06 -4.01 23.88
N LEU A 260 -0.81 -3.76 24.85
CA LEU A 260 -1.74 -4.74 25.43
C LEU A 260 -3.22 -4.41 25.18
N GLY A 261 -3.52 -3.30 24.54
CA GLY A 261 -4.88 -2.83 24.23
C GLY A 261 -5.39 -1.74 25.18
N PRO A 262 -6.39 -0.96 24.75
CA PRO A 262 -6.84 0.24 25.45
C PRO A 262 -7.49 -0.04 26.82
N ASP A 263 -8.08 -1.22 26.99
CA ASP A 263 -8.82 -1.62 28.20
C ASP A 263 -7.94 -2.24 29.29
N ILE A 264 -6.62 -2.31 29.09
CA ILE A 264 -5.71 -2.91 30.08
C ILE A 264 -5.71 -2.09 31.36
N GLN A 265 -5.95 -2.74 32.50
CA GLN A 265 -5.87 -2.08 33.80
C GLN A 265 -4.41 -2.08 34.27
N VAL A 266 -3.93 -0.90 34.65
CA VAL A 266 -2.54 -0.65 35.07
C VAL A 266 -2.51 -0.21 36.52
N ARG A 267 -1.54 -0.70 37.29
CA ARG A 267 -1.29 -0.30 38.68
C ARG A 267 0.18 -0.02 38.91
N PHE A 268 0.47 1.16 39.46
CA PHE A 268 1.80 1.56 39.90
C PHE A 268 1.93 1.29 41.41
N ARG A 269 3.02 0.67 41.83
CA ARG A 269 3.37 0.44 43.24
C ARG A 269 4.77 0.97 43.51
N GLY A 270 5.01 1.53 44.69
CA GLY A 270 6.37 1.88 45.10
C GLY A 270 7.26 0.64 45.12
N SER A 271 8.49 0.78 44.64
CA SER A 271 9.53 -0.25 44.68
C SER A 271 10.87 0.41 45.01
N TYR A 272 11.99 -0.25 44.76
CA TYR A 272 13.33 0.27 44.94
C TYR A 272 14.25 -0.21 43.81
N PHE A 273 14.87 0.74 43.12
CA PHE A 273 16.00 0.49 42.23
C PHE A 273 17.11 1.51 42.55
N PRO A 274 18.37 1.08 42.76
CA PRO A 274 19.45 1.99 43.19
C PRO A 274 19.65 3.23 42.29
N PHE A 275 19.30 3.12 41.00
CA PHE A 275 19.47 4.16 39.99
C PHE A 275 18.23 5.05 39.78
N THR A 276 17.17 4.91 40.58
CA THR A 276 15.99 5.78 40.52
C THR A 276 15.44 6.15 41.89
N GLU A 277 14.92 7.36 42.03
CA GLU A 277 14.18 7.80 43.22
C GLU A 277 13.21 8.95 42.85
N PRO A 278 11.88 8.79 43.01
CA PRO A 278 11.18 7.59 43.47
C PRO A 278 11.16 6.46 42.42
N SER A 279 11.24 5.21 42.89
CA SER A 279 11.07 3.99 42.10
C SER A 279 9.65 3.41 42.16
N MET A 280 9.23 2.76 41.07
CA MET A 280 7.95 2.08 40.96
C MET A 280 8.04 0.78 40.16
N GLU A 281 7.23 -0.19 40.54
CA GLU A 281 6.85 -1.33 39.71
C GLU A 281 5.47 -1.10 39.10
N VAL A 282 5.27 -1.67 37.92
CA VAL A 282 4.02 -1.55 37.18
C VAL A 282 3.45 -2.93 36.90
N ASP A 283 2.23 -3.14 37.39
CA ASP A 283 1.46 -4.35 37.17
C ASP A 283 0.34 -4.10 36.17
N VAL A 284 0.00 -5.14 35.40
CA VAL A 284 -1.20 -5.18 34.57
C VAL A 284 -2.16 -6.27 35.05
N PHE A 285 -3.47 -6.01 34.95
CA PHE A 285 -4.48 -7.01 35.29
C PHE A 285 -4.68 -7.97 34.13
N PHE A 286 -4.21 -9.22 34.29
CA PHE A 286 -4.28 -10.24 33.25
C PHE A 286 -4.75 -11.57 33.84
N ARG A 287 -5.78 -12.17 33.22
CA ARG A 287 -6.38 -13.45 33.65
C ARG A 287 -6.78 -13.50 35.14
N GLY A 288 -7.40 -12.43 35.63
CA GLY A 288 -7.92 -12.38 37.00
C GLY A 288 -6.87 -12.12 38.08
N LYS A 289 -5.62 -11.85 37.71
CA LYS A 289 -4.53 -11.53 38.64
C LYS A 289 -3.71 -10.33 38.17
N TRP A 290 -3.13 -9.62 39.12
CA TRP A 290 -2.11 -8.61 38.84
C TRP A 290 -0.78 -9.30 38.51
N MET A 291 -0.12 -8.85 37.45
CA MET A 291 1.17 -9.35 37.00
C MET A 291 2.13 -8.17 36.76
N GLU A 292 3.27 -8.18 37.44
CA GLU A 292 4.35 -7.21 37.23
C GLU A 292 4.95 -7.38 35.82
N VAL A 293 5.04 -6.28 35.08
CA VAL A 293 5.54 -6.28 33.69
C VAL A 293 6.69 -5.31 33.45
N LEU A 294 6.88 -4.31 34.32
CA LEU A 294 7.78 -3.20 34.08
C LEU A 294 8.24 -2.57 35.41
N GLY A 295 9.51 -2.15 35.46
CA GLY A 295 10.04 -1.29 36.52
C GLY A 295 10.37 0.10 35.96
N CYS A 296 10.14 1.16 36.73
CA CYS A 296 10.45 2.52 36.31
C CYS A 296 10.71 3.46 37.49
N GLY A 297 11.23 4.65 37.21
CA GLY A 297 11.42 5.67 38.23
C GLY A 297 12.03 6.95 37.68
N MET A 298 12.05 7.99 38.52
CA MET A 298 12.83 9.20 38.22
C MET A 298 14.31 8.89 38.41
N VAL A 299 15.18 9.31 37.50
CA VAL A 299 16.61 8.99 37.57
C VAL A 299 17.22 9.59 38.82
N ASP A 300 17.96 8.79 39.58
CA ASP A 300 18.60 9.23 40.83
C ASP A 300 19.68 10.31 40.54
N PRO A 301 19.75 11.39 41.32
CA PRO A 301 20.77 12.43 41.14
C PRO A 301 22.21 11.92 41.08
N ASN A 302 22.56 10.87 41.84
CA ASN A 302 23.91 10.33 41.86
C ASN A 302 24.29 9.68 40.51
N VAL A 303 23.34 9.08 39.82
CA VAL A 303 23.56 8.53 38.47
C VAL A 303 23.87 9.65 37.47
N LEU A 304 23.18 10.78 37.57
CA LEU A 304 23.46 11.96 36.74
C LEU A 304 24.85 12.54 37.04
N GLU A 305 25.20 12.68 38.32
CA GLU A 305 26.51 13.18 38.75
C GLU A 305 27.65 12.28 38.25
N MET A 306 27.51 10.96 38.38
CA MET A 306 28.48 9.97 37.87
C MET A 306 28.62 10.03 36.35
N ALA A 307 27.57 10.42 35.63
CA ALA A 307 27.60 10.65 34.19
C ALA A 307 28.11 12.06 33.80
N GLY A 308 28.47 12.91 34.76
CA GLY A 308 28.94 14.28 34.52
C GLY A 308 27.82 15.26 34.14
N ILE A 309 26.59 14.99 34.57
CA ILE A 309 25.40 15.81 34.34
C ILE A 309 24.97 16.43 35.67
N ASP A 310 24.80 17.75 35.70
CA ASP A 310 24.34 18.44 36.92
C ASP A 310 22.86 18.12 37.19
N PRO A 311 22.53 17.43 38.30
CA PRO A 311 21.15 17.11 38.63
C PRO A 311 20.32 18.36 38.95
N ASN A 312 20.94 19.50 39.27
CA ASN A 312 20.22 20.76 39.46
C ASN A 312 19.75 21.37 38.13
N GLU A 313 20.43 21.06 37.02
CA GLU A 313 20.06 21.54 35.69
C GLU A 313 19.18 20.57 34.92
N TYR A 314 19.35 19.27 35.12
CA TYR A 314 18.65 18.23 34.36
C TYR A 314 17.97 17.21 35.28
N SER A 315 16.84 16.70 34.82
CA SER A 315 16.11 15.61 35.47
C SER A 315 15.38 14.77 34.45
N GLY A 316 14.96 13.57 34.83
CA GLY A 316 14.18 12.75 33.94
C GLY A 316 13.82 11.40 34.53
N PHE A 317 13.39 10.48 33.69
CA PHE A 317 12.92 9.16 34.10
C PHE A 317 13.47 8.06 33.21
N ALA A 318 13.50 6.85 33.76
CA ALA A 318 13.82 5.63 33.05
C ALA A 318 12.76 4.56 33.32
N ALA A 319 12.60 3.63 32.39
CA ALA A 319 11.76 2.45 32.55
C ALA A 319 12.35 1.25 31.82
N GLY A 320 12.10 0.05 32.32
CA GLY A 320 12.63 -1.19 31.76
C GLY A 320 11.63 -2.34 31.87
N PHE A 321 11.57 -3.16 30.84
CA PHE A 321 10.69 -4.32 30.80
C PHE A 321 11.29 -5.49 30.02
N GLY A 322 10.89 -6.70 30.40
CA GLY A 322 11.26 -7.95 29.70
C GLY A 322 10.34 -8.22 28.52
N VAL A 323 10.91 -8.47 27.34
CA VAL A 323 10.16 -8.70 26.09
C VAL A 323 9.38 -10.03 26.18
N GLU A 324 9.98 -11.06 26.77
CA GLU A 324 9.38 -12.39 26.92
C GLU A 324 8.05 -12.31 27.69
N ARG A 325 8.01 -11.53 28.78
CA ARG A 325 6.81 -11.40 29.59
C ARG A 325 5.67 -10.73 28.82
N PHE A 326 5.97 -9.69 28.06
CA PHE A 326 5.00 -9.06 27.16
C PHE A 326 4.51 -10.05 26.09
N CYS A 327 5.43 -10.75 25.44
CA CYS A 327 5.11 -11.75 24.42
C CYS A 327 4.20 -12.87 24.97
N MET A 328 4.46 -13.32 26.20
CA MET A 328 3.63 -14.30 26.91
C MET A 328 2.23 -13.78 27.19
N VAL A 329 2.08 -12.53 27.60
CA VAL A 329 0.77 -11.91 27.86
C VAL A 329 0.00 -11.75 26.55
N ILE A 330 0.64 -11.17 25.54
CA ILE A 330 0.11 -10.89 24.19
C ILE A 330 -0.42 -12.17 23.53
N HIS A 331 0.37 -13.24 23.52
CA HIS A 331 0.04 -14.48 22.81
C HIS A 331 -0.48 -15.60 23.71
N GLY A 332 -0.59 -15.35 25.02
CA GLY A 332 -1.05 -16.35 25.99
C GLY A 332 -0.10 -17.54 26.19
N VAL A 333 1.18 -17.40 25.85
CA VAL A 333 2.22 -18.42 26.04
C VAL A 333 2.47 -18.64 27.53
N LYS A 334 2.52 -19.90 27.96
CA LYS A 334 2.57 -20.28 29.39
C LYS A 334 3.98 -20.53 29.91
N ASP A 335 4.92 -20.84 29.02
CA ASP A 335 6.27 -21.26 29.36
C ASP A 335 7.25 -20.51 28.48
N LEU A 336 8.09 -19.68 29.10
CA LEU A 336 9.10 -18.85 28.43
C LEU A 336 10.08 -19.69 27.61
N ARG A 337 10.37 -20.92 28.02
CA ARG A 337 11.34 -21.81 27.38
C ARG A 337 10.93 -22.22 25.97
N GLU A 338 9.65 -22.10 25.62
CA GLU A 338 9.20 -22.34 24.24
C GLU A 338 9.86 -21.40 23.22
N PHE A 339 10.20 -20.17 23.64
CA PHE A 339 10.86 -19.21 22.75
C PHE A 339 12.28 -19.63 22.36
N THR A 340 13.03 -20.30 23.24
CA THR A 340 14.42 -20.68 22.95
C THR A 340 14.56 -22.05 22.29
N LYS A 341 13.52 -22.90 22.39
CA LYS A 341 13.48 -24.22 21.71
C LYS A 341 13.46 -24.10 20.19
N ASN A 342 12.94 -23.01 19.65
CA ASN A 342 12.79 -22.79 18.21
C ASN A 342 12.02 -23.93 17.50
N ASP A 343 10.97 -24.48 18.15
CA ASP A 343 10.13 -25.50 17.53
C ASP A 343 9.34 -24.89 16.35
N LYS A 344 9.49 -25.47 15.15
CA LYS A 344 8.81 -24.98 13.94
C LYS A 344 7.29 -24.89 14.14
N ARG A 345 6.67 -25.85 14.81
CA ARG A 345 5.21 -25.89 15.06
C ARG A 345 4.76 -24.81 16.03
N PHE A 346 5.63 -24.40 16.94
CA PHE A 346 5.39 -23.25 17.81
C PHE A 346 5.48 -21.95 17.00
N LEU A 347 6.56 -21.77 16.24
CA LEU A 347 6.81 -20.55 15.46
C LEU A 347 5.77 -20.32 14.34
N GLU A 348 5.22 -21.39 13.75
CA GLU A 348 4.19 -21.30 12.71
C GLU A 348 2.85 -20.74 13.19
N GLN A 349 2.59 -20.75 14.50
CA GLN A 349 1.34 -20.23 15.08
C GLN A 349 1.28 -18.69 15.07
N PHE A 350 2.43 -18.02 14.92
CA PHE A 350 2.51 -16.56 14.96
C PHE A 350 2.33 -15.95 13.56
N PRO A 351 1.72 -14.76 13.44
CA PRO A 351 1.45 -14.15 12.15
C PRO A 351 2.75 -13.81 11.41
N HIS A 352 2.69 -13.71 10.07
CA HIS A 352 3.85 -13.35 9.25
C HIS A 352 4.33 -11.91 9.50
N PHE A 353 3.39 -11.03 9.85
CA PHE A 353 3.60 -9.61 10.15
C PHE A 353 2.88 -9.25 11.43
N TYR A 354 3.32 -8.18 12.09
CA TYR A 354 2.57 -7.61 13.20
C TYR A 354 1.27 -7.02 12.64
N ASP A 355 0.12 -7.52 13.10
CA ASP A 355 -1.20 -6.97 12.78
C ASP A 355 -1.78 -6.41 14.09
N ASP A 356 -2.35 -5.20 14.03
CA ASP A 356 -3.02 -4.51 15.14
C ASP A 356 -4.25 -5.29 15.67
N GLY A 357 -4.64 -6.38 14.99
CA GLY A 357 -5.69 -7.33 15.37
C GLY A 357 -5.49 -8.08 16.69
N LEU A 358 -4.41 -7.81 17.44
CA LEU A 358 -4.16 -8.38 18.77
C LEU A 358 -5.20 -7.99 19.83
N SER A 359 -5.94 -6.89 19.59
CA SER A 359 -7.14 -6.51 20.35
C SER A 359 -8.23 -7.61 20.35
N ASN A 360 -8.33 -8.43 19.30
CA ASN A 360 -9.31 -9.51 19.23
C ASN A 360 -8.93 -10.71 20.10
N PHE A 361 -7.63 -10.97 20.31
CA PHE A 361 -7.16 -12.10 21.11
C PHE A 361 -7.26 -11.83 22.62
N LEU A 362 -6.96 -10.60 23.06
CA LEU A 362 -7.01 -10.21 24.48
C LEU A 362 -8.42 -9.89 24.99
N SER A 363 -9.34 -9.50 24.12
CA SER A 363 -10.74 -9.18 24.49
C SER A 363 -11.62 -10.41 24.74
N GLY A 364 -11.09 -11.62 24.60
CA GLY A 364 -11.88 -12.87 24.74
C GLY A 364 -13.00 -12.99 23.71
N LYS A 365 -13.04 -12.11 22.70
CA LYS A 365 -13.90 -12.27 21.54
C LYS A 365 -13.38 -13.47 20.77
N PRO A 366 -14.23 -14.45 20.40
CA PRO A 366 -13.78 -15.52 19.52
C PRO A 366 -13.14 -14.86 18.30
N GLN A 367 -12.00 -15.39 17.85
CA GLN A 367 -11.57 -15.07 16.50
C GLN A 367 -12.78 -15.26 15.59
N PRO A 368 -13.04 -14.36 14.63
CA PRO A 368 -14.00 -14.71 13.60
C PRO A 368 -13.52 -16.05 13.09
N GLU A 369 -14.33 -17.10 13.32
CA GLU A 369 -14.15 -18.33 12.60
C GLU A 369 -13.95 -17.89 11.16
N THR A 370 -12.83 -18.26 10.55
CA THR A 370 -12.75 -18.27 9.11
C THR A 370 -13.83 -19.25 8.69
N LYS A 371 -15.06 -18.74 8.59
CA LYS A 371 -16.15 -19.47 7.98
C LYS A 371 -15.56 -19.89 6.65
N PRO A 372 -15.52 -21.20 6.35
CA PRO A 372 -15.27 -21.59 4.98
C PRO A 372 -16.25 -20.76 4.15
N ASP A 373 -15.69 -20.10 3.14
CA ASP A 373 -16.40 -19.18 2.30
C ASP A 373 -17.82 -19.71 2.03
N PRO A 374 -18.90 -19.02 2.47
CA PRO A 374 -20.25 -19.50 2.26
C PRO A 374 -20.63 -19.56 0.78
N ARG A 375 -19.73 -19.16 -0.14
CA ARG A 375 -19.83 -19.40 -1.59
C ARG A 375 -19.70 -20.87 -1.99
N GLY A 376 -19.59 -21.81 -1.05
CA GLY A 376 -19.76 -23.24 -1.29
C GLY A 376 -21.20 -23.68 -1.62
N GLU A 377 -22.23 -22.85 -1.38
CA GLU A 377 -23.60 -23.20 -1.74
C GLU A 377 -24.30 -22.07 -2.51
N LYS A 378 -24.52 -22.34 -3.80
CA LYS A 378 -25.25 -21.55 -4.80
C LYS A 378 -24.63 -20.19 -5.12
N ALA A 379 -23.67 -20.20 -6.04
CA ALA A 379 -23.34 -19.02 -6.83
C ALA A 379 -24.63 -18.48 -7.51
N PRO A 380 -25.05 -17.23 -7.28
CA PRO A 380 -26.02 -16.59 -8.14
C PRO A 380 -25.36 -16.37 -9.49
N SER A 381 -25.97 -16.94 -10.52
CA SER A 381 -25.68 -16.71 -11.94
C SER A 381 -25.74 -15.21 -12.25
N ARG A 382 -24.59 -14.54 -12.20
CA ARG A 382 -24.42 -13.20 -12.76
C ARG A 382 -23.04 -13.15 -13.38
N ILE A 383 -23.02 -13.49 -14.67
CA ILE A 383 -22.31 -12.85 -15.78
C ILE A 383 -22.57 -13.81 -16.96
N VAL A 384 -23.73 -13.64 -17.61
CA VAL A 384 -23.85 -13.98 -19.02
C VAL A 384 -23.76 -12.63 -19.70
N ARG A 385 -22.56 -12.24 -20.13
CA ARG A 385 -22.41 -11.06 -21.00
C ARG A 385 -23.19 -11.36 -22.27
N SER A 386 -23.99 -10.39 -22.71
CA SER A 386 -24.72 -10.53 -23.96
C SER A 386 -23.74 -10.57 -25.13
N LEU A 387 -24.06 -11.31 -26.19
CA LEU A 387 -23.24 -11.38 -27.41
C LEU A 387 -22.95 -9.97 -28.00
N ALA A 388 -23.84 -9.00 -27.77
CA ALA A 388 -23.65 -7.61 -28.16
C ALA A 388 -22.50 -6.91 -27.41
N GLU A 389 -22.25 -7.27 -26.14
CA GLU A 389 -21.14 -6.71 -25.34
C GLU A 389 -19.79 -7.30 -25.77
N LEU A 390 -19.75 -8.57 -26.20
CA LEU A 390 -18.55 -9.21 -26.74
C LEU A 390 -18.19 -8.66 -28.13
N GLU A 391 -19.18 -8.34 -28.96
CA GLU A 391 -18.96 -7.69 -30.26
C GLU A 391 -18.46 -6.25 -30.13
N ALA A 392 -18.91 -5.51 -29.10
CA ALA A 392 -18.42 -4.16 -28.81
C ALA A 392 -16.95 -4.16 -28.38
N LEU A 393 -16.53 -5.14 -27.57
CA LEU A 393 -15.16 -5.30 -27.09
C LEU A 393 -14.20 -5.72 -28.22
N ASN A 394 -14.62 -6.62 -29.11
CA ASN A 394 -13.81 -7.02 -30.27
C ASN A 394 -13.64 -5.87 -31.28
N LYS A 395 -14.63 -4.97 -31.39
CA LYS A 395 -14.52 -3.78 -32.22
C LYS A 395 -13.49 -2.78 -31.67
N GLN A 396 -13.44 -2.61 -30.35
CA GLN A 396 -12.41 -1.80 -29.67
C GLN A 396 -11.00 -2.38 -29.80
N GLU A 397 -10.83 -3.70 -29.72
CA GLU A 397 -9.52 -4.34 -29.93
C GLU A 397 -9.05 -4.27 -31.40
N SER A 398 -9.98 -4.33 -32.37
CA SER A 398 -9.65 -4.19 -33.79
C SER A 398 -9.19 -2.77 -34.18
N GLU A 399 -9.73 -1.74 -33.51
CA GLU A 399 -9.34 -0.33 -33.73
C GLU A 399 -8.00 0.02 -33.06
N GLN A 400 -7.65 -0.64 -31.94
CA GLN A 400 -6.33 -0.54 -31.30
C GLN A 400 -5.24 -1.35 -32.02
N SER A 401 -5.60 -2.42 -32.72
CA SER A 401 -4.67 -3.24 -33.50
C SER A 401 -4.17 -2.56 -34.79
N THR A 402 -4.87 -1.57 -35.32
CA THR A 402 -4.53 -0.92 -36.60
C THR A 402 -3.54 0.24 -36.50
N THR A 403 -3.11 0.64 -35.30
CA THR A 403 -2.11 1.71 -35.07
C THR A 403 -0.75 1.19 -34.57
N ALA A 404 -0.61 -0.11 -34.30
CA ALA A 404 0.60 -0.70 -33.72
C ALA A 404 1.61 -1.27 -34.73
N SER A 405 1.42 -1.06 -36.04
CA SER A 405 2.29 -1.57 -37.10
C SER A 405 2.83 -0.44 -37.98
N GLU A 406 3.67 0.42 -37.41
CA GLU A 406 4.78 1.09 -38.11
C GLU A 406 5.66 1.84 -37.09
N LYS A 407 6.99 1.79 -37.31
CA LYS A 407 8.10 2.32 -36.48
C LYS A 407 8.56 1.44 -35.31
N GLN A 408 9.21 0.34 -35.67
CA GLN A 408 10.42 -0.10 -34.95
C GLN A 408 11.55 0.86 -35.32
N GLU A 409 11.81 1.82 -34.44
CA GLU A 409 13.08 2.54 -34.34
C GLU A 409 13.40 2.66 -32.84
N GLN A 410 14.64 2.36 -32.47
CA GLN A 410 15.11 2.26 -31.08
C GLN A 410 14.75 3.52 -30.28
N ALA A 411 14.03 3.35 -29.15
CA ALA A 411 13.72 4.42 -28.21
C ALA A 411 14.09 4.02 -26.77
N PRO A 412 14.47 4.98 -25.91
CA PRO A 412 15.34 4.79 -24.76
C PRO A 412 14.56 4.27 -23.54
N SER A 413 15.28 3.84 -22.51
CA SER A 413 14.75 3.55 -21.18
C SER A 413 13.79 4.67 -20.72
N ALA A 414 12.52 4.35 -20.48
CA ALA A 414 11.52 5.31 -20.01
C ALA A 414 12.01 5.96 -18.70
N GLU A 415 12.43 7.22 -18.81
CA GLU A 415 12.88 8.04 -17.69
C GLU A 415 11.70 8.27 -16.73
N ILE A 416 11.98 8.34 -15.42
CA ILE A 416 10.97 8.66 -14.42
C ILE A 416 10.95 10.19 -14.30
N ASP A 417 9.81 10.81 -14.62
CA ASP A 417 9.64 12.26 -14.61
C ASP A 417 8.24 12.68 -14.12
N VAL A 418 8.02 13.98 -14.00
CA VAL A 418 6.79 14.59 -13.47
C VAL A 418 5.52 14.21 -14.24
N SER A 419 5.60 13.79 -15.52
CA SER A 419 4.44 13.30 -16.29
C SER A 419 3.79 12.08 -15.67
N LYS A 420 4.49 11.38 -14.75
CA LYS A 420 3.96 10.22 -14.02
C LYS A 420 3.09 10.60 -12.84
N PHE A 421 3.12 11.85 -12.39
CA PHE A 421 2.19 12.35 -11.39
C PHE A 421 0.87 12.79 -12.05
N ASP A 422 -0.24 12.43 -11.43
CA ASP A 422 -1.56 13.00 -11.74
C ASP A 422 -1.81 14.15 -10.76
N ILE A 423 -1.32 15.35 -11.11
CA ILE A 423 -1.53 16.57 -10.32
C ILE A 423 -2.76 17.27 -10.88
N ARG A 424 -3.78 17.50 -10.06
CA ARG A 424 -5.03 18.13 -10.47
C ARG A 424 -5.35 19.38 -9.67
N VAL A 425 -6.02 20.31 -10.32
CA VAL A 425 -6.61 21.48 -9.68
C VAL A 425 -7.78 21.04 -8.81
N GLY A 426 -7.75 21.39 -7.52
CA GLY A 426 -8.81 21.09 -6.57
C GLY A 426 -9.30 22.31 -5.81
N VAL A 427 -10.47 22.19 -5.19
CA VAL A 427 -11.00 23.15 -4.22
C VAL A 427 -11.37 22.45 -2.93
N ILE A 428 -10.92 22.99 -1.80
CA ILE A 428 -11.27 22.46 -0.49
C ILE A 428 -12.71 22.86 -0.19
N THR A 429 -13.62 21.89 -0.21
CA THR A 429 -15.06 22.13 0.04
C THR A 429 -15.39 22.09 1.52
N LYS A 430 -14.60 21.36 2.31
CA LYS A 430 -14.76 21.21 3.75
C LYS A 430 -13.42 20.90 4.40
N ALA A 431 -13.17 21.46 5.57
CA ALA A 431 -12.02 21.15 6.40
C ALA A 431 -12.42 21.09 7.88
N TRP A 432 -11.76 20.24 8.66
CA TRP A 432 -11.90 20.18 10.12
C TRP A 432 -10.61 19.63 10.74
N GLU A 433 -10.42 19.87 12.04
CA GLU A 433 -9.27 19.35 12.77
C GLU A 433 -9.41 17.84 12.98
N HIS A 434 -8.31 17.09 12.79
CA HIS A 434 -8.30 15.67 13.08
C HIS A 434 -8.42 15.45 14.60
N GLU A 435 -9.38 14.61 15.03
CA GLU A 435 -9.74 14.43 16.45
C GLU A 435 -8.56 13.93 17.30
N GLU A 436 -7.75 13.02 16.74
CA GLU A 436 -6.62 12.39 17.44
C GLU A 436 -5.24 12.95 17.06
N ALA A 437 -5.14 13.90 16.11
CA ALA A 437 -3.86 14.34 15.55
C ALA A 437 -3.73 15.87 15.51
N GLU A 438 -2.88 16.42 16.38
CA GLU A 438 -2.71 17.88 16.57
C GLU A 438 -2.11 18.62 15.36
N LYS A 439 -1.51 17.88 14.42
CA LYS A 439 -0.87 18.46 13.22
C LYS A 439 -1.71 18.32 11.95
N LEU A 440 -2.81 17.56 11.99
CA LEU A 440 -3.56 17.20 10.79
C LEU A 440 -4.88 17.97 10.69
N PHE A 441 -5.17 18.43 9.48
CA PHE A 441 -6.53 18.69 9.04
C PHE A 441 -7.06 17.48 8.27
N CYS A 442 -8.38 17.27 8.35
CA CYS A 442 -9.15 16.40 7.49
C CYS A 442 -9.93 17.27 6.51
N GLU A 443 -9.81 16.98 5.21
CA GLU A 443 -10.32 17.81 4.13
C GLU A 443 -11.18 16.97 3.17
N GLU A 444 -12.25 17.57 2.65
CA GLU A 444 -12.96 17.08 1.47
C GLU A 444 -12.62 18.01 0.30
N ILE A 445 -11.83 17.51 -0.66
CA ILE A 445 -11.30 18.30 -1.77
C ILE A 445 -11.94 17.82 -3.08
N ASP A 446 -12.68 18.71 -3.74
CA ASP A 446 -13.25 18.45 -5.06
C ASP A 446 -12.17 18.63 -6.12
N ILE A 447 -11.87 17.55 -6.85
CA ILE A 447 -10.93 17.51 -7.97
C ILE A 447 -11.63 17.12 -9.28
N GLY A 448 -12.93 17.35 -9.39
CA GLY A 448 -13.71 17.13 -10.62
C GLY A 448 -14.03 15.65 -10.90
N GLU A 449 -13.98 14.80 -9.88
CA GLU A 449 -14.33 13.38 -10.00
C GLU A 449 -15.85 13.15 -9.87
N PRO A 450 -16.42 12.24 -10.69
CA PRO A 450 -17.86 11.97 -10.65
C PRO A 450 -18.33 11.34 -9.33
N GLU A 451 -17.43 10.68 -8.59
CA GLU A 451 -17.69 10.09 -7.27
C GLU A 451 -17.82 11.13 -6.14
N GLY A 452 -17.43 12.39 -6.41
CA GLY A 452 -17.47 13.50 -5.46
C GLY A 452 -16.10 13.84 -4.84
N PRO A 453 -16.07 14.73 -3.81
CA PRO A 453 -14.83 15.18 -3.19
C PRO A 453 -14.03 14.05 -2.54
N ARG A 454 -12.70 14.10 -2.69
CA ARG A 454 -11.78 13.16 -2.04
C ARG A 454 -11.53 13.54 -0.60
N LYS A 455 -11.41 12.53 0.26
CA LYS A 455 -10.92 12.69 1.63
C LYS A 455 -9.40 12.72 1.64
N ILE A 456 -8.83 13.83 2.08
CA ILE A 456 -7.38 14.03 2.18
C ILE A 456 -7.06 14.53 3.58
N ALA A 457 -5.95 14.07 4.15
CA ALA A 457 -5.43 14.61 5.39
C ALA A 457 -4.09 15.31 5.14
N SER A 458 -3.97 16.55 5.62
CA SER A 458 -2.82 17.42 5.38
C SER A 458 -2.18 17.87 6.70
N GLY A 459 -0.85 18.01 6.70
CA GLY A 459 -0.05 18.44 7.87
C GLY A 459 -0.04 19.95 8.12
N LEU A 460 -1.12 20.65 7.76
CA LEU A 460 -1.12 22.11 7.61
C LEU A 460 -1.55 22.88 8.87
N ARG A 461 -1.89 22.19 9.96
CA ARG A 461 -2.45 22.80 11.18
C ARG A 461 -1.49 23.73 11.91
N ALA A 462 -0.18 23.61 11.68
CA ALA A 462 0.81 24.55 12.20
C ALA A 462 0.87 25.88 11.43
N HIS A 463 0.27 25.94 10.23
CA HIS A 463 0.46 27.05 9.28
C HIS A 463 -0.85 27.75 8.88
N TYR A 464 -2.00 27.08 9.05
CA TYR A 464 -3.32 27.58 8.64
C TYR A 464 -4.38 27.28 9.71
N SER A 465 -5.46 28.06 9.71
CA SER A 465 -6.69 27.77 10.44
C SER A 465 -7.73 27.12 9.51
N VAL A 466 -8.75 26.45 10.06
CA VAL A 466 -9.82 25.81 9.25
C VAL A 466 -10.49 26.81 8.29
N ASP A 467 -10.67 28.06 8.72
CA ASP A 467 -11.28 29.12 7.92
C ASP A 467 -10.41 29.54 6.73
N ASP A 468 -9.09 29.35 6.80
CA ASP A 468 -8.16 29.63 5.70
C ASP A 468 -8.19 28.52 4.62
N LEU A 469 -8.68 27.32 4.97
CA LEU A 469 -8.67 26.17 4.06
C LEU A 469 -9.92 26.17 3.16
N VAL A 470 -11.10 26.38 3.73
CA VAL A 470 -12.36 26.20 2.99
C VAL A 470 -12.47 27.23 1.87
N GLY A 471 -12.66 26.75 0.63
CA GLY A 471 -12.71 27.57 -0.58
C GLY A 471 -11.34 27.81 -1.24
N GLN A 472 -10.25 27.41 -0.60
CA GLN A 472 -8.92 27.55 -1.18
C GLN A 472 -8.75 26.61 -2.37
N ARG A 473 -8.17 27.14 -3.45
CA ARG A 473 -7.81 26.38 -4.66
C ARG A 473 -6.39 25.86 -4.52
N VAL A 474 -6.22 24.55 -4.72
CA VAL A 474 -4.96 23.84 -4.42
C VAL A 474 -4.61 22.88 -5.55
N LEU A 475 -3.35 22.44 -5.58
CA LEU A 475 -2.93 21.33 -6.42
C LEU A 475 -2.93 20.03 -5.60
N VAL A 476 -3.53 18.97 -6.14
CA VAL A 476 -3.65 17.65 -5.51
C VAL A 476 -2.96 16.59 -6.34
N LEU A 477 -2.02 15.87 -5.74
CA LEU A 477 -1.46 14.65 -6.32
C LEU A 477 -2.44 13.48 -6.06
N SER A 478 -3.14 13.02 -7.10
CA SER A 478 -4.31 12.15 -7.01
C SER A 478 -4.05 10.68 -7.30
N ASN A 479 -2.90 10.31 -7.89
CA ASN A 479 -2.55 8.92 -8.19
C ASN A 479 -1.73 8.22 -7.10
N LEU A 480 -1.86 8.65 -5.84
CA LEU A 480 -1.28 7.98 -4.68
C LEU A 480 -2.22 6.89 -4.17
N LYS A 481 -1.62 5.76 -3.75
CA LYS A 481 -2.37 4.73 -3.02
C LYS A 481 -2.89 5.29 -1.70
N GLU A 482 -4.14 4.96 -1.35
CA GLU A 482 -4.76 5.31 -0.07
C GLU A 482 -3.83 4.99 1.10
N ARG A 483 -3.68 5.94 2.02
CA ARG A 483 -3.00 5.76 3.30
C ARG A 483 -3.91 6.22 4.44
N LYS A 484 -3.89 5.48 5.55
CA LYS A 484 -4.56 5.90 6.78
C LYS A 484 -3.59 6.74 7.61
N LEU A 485 -3.91 8.01 7.81
CA LEU A 485 -3.16 8.92 8.68
C LEU A 485 -3.92 9.01 10.00
N VAL A 486 -3.41 8.36 11.05
CA VAL A 486 -4.06 8.28 12.37
C VAL A 486 -5.53 7.82 12.27
N GLY A 487 -5.75 6.77 11.46
CA GLY A 487 -7.08 6.19 11.24
C GLY A 487 -7.93 6.88 10.17
N PHE A 488 -7.64 8.13 9.78
CA PHE A 488 -8.35 8.82 8.70
C PHE A 488 -7.82 8.43 7.31
N PRO A 489 -8.67 7.98 6.38
CA PRO A 489 -8.24 7.62 5.03
C PRO A 489 -7.91 8.88 4.21
N SER A 490 -6.68 8.93 3.67
CA SER A 490 -6.21 9.98 2.77
C SER A 490 -6.00 9.41 1.37
N HIS A 491 -6.72 9.95 0.39
CA HIS A 491 -6.74 9.54 -1.02
C HIS A 491 -5.95 10.51 -1.93
N GLY A 492 -4.91 11.14 -1.40
CA GLY A 492 -4.11 12.09 -2.16
C GLY A 492 -3.18 12.91 -1.26
N MET A 493 -2.56 13.91 -1.85
CA MET A 493 -1.65 14.83 -1.19
C MET A 493 -1.84 16.23 -1.76
N VAL A 494 -2.01 17.23 -0.89
CA VAL A 494 -2.04 18.65 -1.28
C VAL A 494 -0.61 19.15 -1.40
N LEU A 495 -0.25 19.71 -2.57
CA LEU A 495 1.11 20.21 -2.82
C LEU A 495 1.29 21.60 -2.22
N CYS A 496 2.33 21.74 -1.40
CA CYS A 496 2.72 23.02 -0.79
C CYS A 496 4.21 23.32 -1.05
N ALA A 497 4.53 24.59 -1.20
CA ALA A 497 5.90 25.08 -1.16
C ALA A 497 6.34 25.26 0.30
N SER A 498 7.53 24.77 0.64
CA SER A 498 8.10 24.84 1.99
C SER A 498 9.54 25.36 1.98
N ALA A 499 9.83 26.30 2.88
CA ALA A 499 11.16 26.84 3.11
C ALA A 499 11.33 27.20 4.60
N GLY A 500 12.15 26.43 5.31
CA GLY A 500 12.25 26.53 6.77
C GLY A 500 10.91 26.22 7.44
N ASP A 501 10.41 27.15 8.26
CA ASP A 501 9.13 27.00 8.98
C ASP A 501 7.92 27.55 8.19
N GLN A 502 8.12 28.08 6.98
CA GLN A 502 7.04 28.62 6.16
C GLN A 502 6.51 27.59 5.16
N VAL A 503 5.18 27.46 5.11
CA VAL A 503 4.48 26.58 4.17
C VAL A 503 3.39 27.37 3.46
N LYS A 504 3.42 27.39 2.12
CA LYS A 504 2.45 28.08 1.25
C LYS A 504 1.84 27.11 0.25
N PHE A 505 0.53 27.19 0.03
CA PHE A 505 -0.11 26.40 -1.03
C PHE A 505 0.52 26.71 -2.38
N VAL A 506 0.65 25.69 -3.23
CA VAL A 506 0.84 25.92 -4.66
C VAL A 506 -0.55 26.16 -5.25
N GLU A 507 -0.82 27.41 -5.60
CA GLU A 507 -2.11 27.87 -6.08
C GLU A 507 -2.16 27.81 -7.61
N PRO A 508 -3.25 27.28 -8.19
CA PRO A 508 -3.51 27.35 -9.61
C PRO A 508 -3.89 28.78 -10.01
N PRO A 509 -3.62 29.21 -11.27
CA PRO A 509 -3.99 30.55 -11.73
C PRO A 509 -5.52 30.77 -11.73
N GLU A 510 -5.91 32.03 -11.63
CA GLU A 510 -7.31 32.44 -11.75
C GLU A 510 -7.86 32.01 -13.13
N GLY A 511 -8.94 31.23 -13.13
CA GLY A 511 -9.56 30.70 -14.34
C GLY A 511 -9.25 29.22 -14.67
N ALA A 512 -8.34 28.55 -13.96
CA ALA A 512 -8.14 27.11 -14.16
C ALA A 512 -9.39 26.29 -13.75
N GLU A 513 -9.68 25.19 -14.43
CA GLU A 513 -10.90 24.40 -14.15
C GLU A 513 -10.65 23.40 -13.01
N ILE A 514 -11.66 23.13 -12.18
CA ILE A 514 -11.56 22.08 -11.15
C ILE A 514 -11.44 20.71 -11.84
N GLY A 515 -10.43 19.94 -11.44
CA GLY A 515 -10.08 18.64 -12.04
C GLY A 515 -9.18 18.72 -13.26
N GLU A 516 -8.82 19.92 -13.70
CA GLU A 516 -7.82 20.12 -14.75
C GLU A 516 -6.47 19.55 -14.32
N ARG A 517 -5.84 18.79 -15.22
CA ARG A 517 -4.52 18.22 -15.00
C ARG A 517 -3.44 19.28 -15.23
N VAL A 518 -2.54 19.42 -14.27
CA VAL A 518 -1.36 20.27 -14.38
C VAL A 518 -0.33 19.60 -15.29
N THR A 519 0.20 20.37 -16.24
CA THR A 519 1.21 19.92 -17.21
C THR A 519 2.51 20.68 -17.03
N VAL A 520 3.61 20.09 -17.51
CA VAL A 520 4.92 20.73 -17.55
C VAL A 520 5.44 20.59 -18.98
N GLU A 521 5.72 21.70 -19.64
CA GLU A 521 6.13 21.72 -21.04
C GLU A 521 7.37 20.84 -21.28
N GLY A 522 7.32 19.95 -22.28
CA GLY A 522 8.41 19.01 -22.57
C GLY A 522 8.41 17.73 -21.72
N PHE A 523 7.46 17.56 -20.80
CA PHE A 523 7.24 16.32 -20.05
C PHE A 523 5.84 15.76 -20.35
N ASP A 524 5.68 15.24 -21.57
CA ASP A 524 4.42 14.67 -22.03
C ASP A 524 4.35 13.16 -21.69
N GLY A 525 3.32 12.77 -20.95
CA GLY A 525 3.14 11.36 -20.59
C GLY A 525 1.87 11.06 -19.80
N GLU A 526 1.45 9.80 -19.91
CA GLU A 526 0.33 9.29 -19.12
C GLU A 526 0.72 9.13 -17.64
N PRO A 527 -0.19 9.45 -16.71
CA PRO A 527 0.06 9.26 -15.28
C PRO A 527 0.35 7.79 -14.98
N ALA A 528 1.25 7.56 -14.02
CA ALA A 528 1.49 6.22 -13.52
C ALA A 528 0.31 5.74 -12.67
N THR A 529 0.11 4.42 -12.65
CA THR A 529 -0.81 3.79 -11.68
C THR A 529 -0.25 3.90 -10.25
N GLU A 530 -1.12 3.87 -9.24
CA GLU A 530 -0.73 3.92 -7.82
C GLU A 530 0.38 2.91 -7.47
N ASN A 531 0.29 1.71 -8.03
CA ASN A 531 1.27 0.64 -7.82
C ASN A 531 2.63 0.94 -8.46
N GLN A 532 2.66 1.65 -9.59
CA GLN A 532 3.90 2.05 -10.26
C GLN A 532 4.62 3.15 -9.48
N ILE A 533 3.89 4.11 -8.89
CA ILE A 533 4.47 5.16 -8.04
C ILE A 533 5.26 4.55 -6.87
N ILE A 534 4.68 3.55 -6.19
CA ILE A 534 5.33 2.88 -5.06
C ILE A 534 6.51 2.03 -5.54
N LYS A 535 6.30 1.16 -6.53
CA LYS A 535 7.33 0.19 -6.99
C LYS A 535 8.58 0.85 -7.53
N LYS A 536 8.44 2.01 -8.20
CA LYS A 536 9.56 2.75 -8.80
C LYS A 536 10.08 3.89 -7.91
N LYS A 537 9.57 4.03 -6.68
CA LYS A 537 9.95 5.12 -5.75
C LYS A 537 9.88 6.50 -6.40
N MET A 538 8.81 6.77 -7.16
CA MET A 538 8.73 7.97 -8.00
C MET A 538 8.73 9.27 -7.18
N LEU A 539 8.20 9.24 -5.94
CA LEU A 539 8.24 10.38 -5.03
C LEU A 539 9.68 10.83 -4.74
N ASP A 540 10.56 9.87 -4.42
CA ASP A 540 11.98 10.13 -4.10
C ASP A 540 12.76 10.67 -5.31
N VAL A 541 12.28 10.39 -6.54
CA VAL A 541 12.94 10.79 -7.78
C VAL A 541 12.44 12.16 -8.27
N ILE A 542 11.14 12.44 -8.15
CA ILE A 542 10.51 13.62 -8.77
C ILE A 542 10.50 14.82 -7.81
N PHE A 543 10.23 14.62 -6.51
CA PHE A 543 10.15 15.74 -5.56
C PHE A 543 11.43 16.59 -5.42
N PRO A 544 12.65 16.03 -5.46
CA PRO A 544 13.87 16.85 -5.38
C PRO A 544 13.98 17.92 -6.48
N ASP A 545 13.31 17.70 -7.61
CA ASP A 545 13.31 18.60 -8.77
C ASP A 545 12.05 19.49 -8.85
N LEU A 546 11.08 19.33 -7.93
CA LEU A 546 9.88 20.16 -7.80
C LEU A 546 10.15 21.32 -6.83
N LYS A 547 10.24 22.54 -7.36
CA LYS A 547 10.61 23.74 -6.59
C LYS A 547 9.91 24.99 -7.07
N THR A 548 9.79 26.01 -6.23
CA THR A 548 9.44 27.36 -6.69
C THR A 548 10.67 28.12 -7.16
N ASP A 549 10.54 28.90 -8.22
CA ASP A 549 11.59 29.82 -8.66
C ASP A 549 11.61 31.13 -7.83
N SER A 550 12.56 32.02 -8.16
CA SER A 550 12.68 33.34 -7.51
C SER A 550 11.45 34.24 -7.61
N SER A 551 10.49 33.92 -8.49
CA SER A 551 9.21 34.62 -8.65
C SER A 551 8.03 33.89 -7.98
N GLY A 552 8.29 32.76 -7.32
CA GLY A 552 7.29 31.91 -6.67
C GLY A 552 6.56 30.96 -7.62
N VAL A 553 6.97 30.84 -8.89
CA VAL A 553 6.35 29.90 -9.84
C VAL A 553 6.80 28.50 -9.51
N ALA A 554 5.86 27.56 -9.36
CA ALA A 554 6.19 26.15 -9.16
C ALA A 554 6.73 25.56 -10.47
N THR A 555 7.87 24.88 -10.39
CA THR A 555 8.61 24.33 -11.53
C THR A 555 9.05 22.90 -11.26
N TYR A 556 9.19 22.11 -12.32
CA TYR A 556 9.92 20.84 -12.31
C TYR A 556 11.13 20.97 -13.23
N LYS A 557 12.34 20.74 -12.71
CA LYS A 557 13.61 20.96 -13.44
C LYS A 557 13.69 22.35 -14.11
N GLY A 558 13.12 23.36 -13.47
CA GLY A 558 13.08 24.75 -13.96
C GLY A 558 12.00 25.05 -15.00
N VAL A 559 11.14 24.09 -15.35
CA VAL A 559 10.01 24.30 -16.26
C VAL A 559 8.71 24.49 -15.46
N PRO A 560 7.89 25.52 -15.73
CA PRO A 560 6.69 25.81 -14.96
C PRO A 560 5.61 24.73 -14.99
N LEU A 561 5.02 24.47 -13.82
CA LEU A 561 3.76 23.75 -13.69
C LEU A 561 2.62 24.65 -14.16
N SER A 562 1.89 24.20 -15.18
CA SER A 562 0.93 25.02 -15.90
C SER A 562 -0.43 24.34 -16.05
N THR A 563 -1.44 25.18 -16.16
CA THR A 563 -2.81 24.85 -16.57
C THR A 563 -3.11 25.62 -17.86
N SER A 564 -4.25 25.38 -18.49
CA SER A 564 -4.77 26.16 -19.61
C SER A 564 -4.92 27.65 -19.31
N ALA A 565 -5.10 28.02 -18.04
CA ALA A 565 -5.23 29.41 -17.59
C ALA A 565 -3.90 30.08 -17.18
N GLY A 566 -2.79 29.33 -17.13
CA GLY A 566 -1.45 29.87 -16.82
C GLY A 566 -0.64 29.03 -15.83
N VAL A 567 0.40 29.64 -15.25
CA VAL A 567 1.34 28.97 -14.35
C VAL A 567 0.86 28.92 -12.90
N CYS A 568 1.17 27.84 -12.20
CA CYS A 568 0.87 27.65 -10.78
C CYS A 568 1.95 28.32 -9.92
N LYS A 569 1.56 28.96 -8.82
CA LYS A 569 2.47 29.77 -7.98
C LYS A 569 2.24 29.51 -6.51
N ALA A 570 3.29 29.63 -5.72
CA ALA A 570 3.18 29.78 -4.27
C ALA A 570 3.75 31.13 -3.85
N ALA A 571 3.19 31.71 -2.80
CA ALA A 571 3.71 32.93 -2.17
C ALA A 571 5.00 32.68 -1.36
N LEU A 572 5.91 31.86 -1.90
CA LEU A 572 7.17 31.46 -1.28
C LEU A 572 8.19 31.15 -2.39
N PRO A 573 9.16 32.04 -2.67
CA PRO A 573 10.18 31.81 -3.70
C PRO A 573 11.28 30.87 -3.21
N ASP A 574 11.98 30.22 -4.15
CA ASP A 574 13.15 29.35 -3.90
C ASP A 574 12.90 28.24 -2.85
N ALA A 575 11.71 27.66 -2.87
CA ALA A 575 11.22 26.68 -1.91
C ALA A 575 11.03 25.29 -2.52
N ASP A 576 11.13 24.23 -1.71
CA ASP A 576 10.84 22.86 -2.16
C ASP A 576 9.32 22.63 -2.19
N VAL A 577 8.81 21.98 -3.24
CA VAL A 577 7.38 21.69 -3.40
C VAL A 577 7.12 20.21 -3.14
N ALA A 578 6.28 19.92 -2.13
CA ALA A 578 5.91 18.56 -1.73
C ALA A 578 4.46 18.44 -1.27
#